data_AF-A0A419GQM7-F1
#
_entry.id   AF-A0A419GQM7-F1
#
_cell.length_a   1.000
_cell.length_b   1.000
_cell.length_c   1.000
_cell.angle_alpha   90.00
_cell.angle_beta   90.00
_cell.angle_gamma   90.00
#
_symmetry.space_group_name_H-M   'P 1'
#
loop_
_entity.id
_entity.type
_entity.pdbx_description
1 polymer ?
#
loop_
_entity_poly.entity_id
_entity_poly.type
_entity_poly.pdbx_seq_one_letter_code
_entity_poly.pdbx_strand_id
1 'polypeptide(L)'
;MDRDMSDGVFDKLFSKLVSEEIKALINHELGEASQRRLLGRWWRDLLVKIPYGRAELFLRALKDVLSDTCPSGTLSYIITQNKTASLYFFIALHGGYRKIIFPEVVHAYEEFLRTGDWGLIEKARVEGYDKTKGYVGKLKELYGRGDVSSEIIEKELMTARV
;
A
#
# COMPACT_ATOMS: atom_id res chain seq x y z
N MET A 1 -8.74 -39.29 23.62
CA MET A 1 -8.95 -37.96 24.21
C MET A 1 -7.71 -37.16 23.89
N ASP A 2 -7.76 -36.25 22.91
CA ASP A 2 -6.71 -35.22 22.67
C ASP A 2 -6.99 -34.28 21.48
N ARG A 3 -8.02 -34.54 20.64
CA ARG A 3 -8.37 -33.65 19.51
C ARG A 3 -9.24 -32.44 19.87
N ASP A 4 -9.97 -32.46 20.99
CA ASP A 4 -10.89 -31.36 21.37
C ASP A 4 -10.19 -30.17 22.05
N MET A 5 -9.03 -30.39 22.69
CA MET A 5 -8.29 -29.31 23.33
C MET A 5 -7.43 -28.49 22.34
N SER A 6 -7.02 -29.09 21.22
CA SER A 6 -6.26 -28.38 20.18
C SER A 6 -7.11 -27.35 19.45
N ASP A 7 -8.39 -27.67 19.24
CA ASP A 7 -9.31 -26.84 18.45
C ASP A 7 -9.63 -25.54 19.20
N GLY A 8 -9.89 -25.60 20.51
CA GLY A 8 -10.12 -24.42 21.33
C GLY A 8 -8.89 -23.51 21.52
N VAL A 9 -7.67 -24.05 21.46
CA VAL A 9 -6.43 -23.26 21.51
C VAL A 9 -6.17 -22.59 20.16
N PHE A 10 -6.33 -23.33 19.06
CA PHE A 10 -6.21 -22.78 17.71
C PHE A 10 -7.19 -21.63 17.49
N ASP A 11 -8.47 -21.81 17.83
CA ASP A 11 -9.51 -20.78 17.66
C ASP A 11 -9.17 -19.50 18.43
N LYS A 12 -8.64 -19.63 19.65
CA LYS A 12 -8.19 -18.48 20.45
C LYS A 12 -7.01 -17.77 19.80
N LEU A 13 -6.01 -18.51 19.33
CA LEU A 13 -4.81 -17.93 18.70
C LEU A 13 -5.17 -17.26 17.37
N PHE A 14 -6.01 -17.89 16.56
CA PHE A 14 -6.50 -17.34 15.29
C PHE A 14 -7.34 -16.09 15.52
N SER A 15 -8.29 -16.12 16.45
CA SER A 15 -9.11 -14.95 16.79
C SER A 15 -8.25 -13.77 17.27
N LYS A 16 -7.21 -14.06 18.06
CA LYS A 16 -6.25 -13.04 18.50
C LYS A 16 -5.46 -12.46 17.32
N LEU A 17 -4.97 -13.31 16.41
CA LEU A 17 -4.28 -12.87 15.20
C LEU A 17 -5.17 -11.95 14.35
N VAL A 18 -6.39 -12.39 14.05
CA VAL A 18 -7.36 -11.60 13.27
C VAL A 18 -7.64 -10.26 13.93
N SER A 19 -7.86 -10.24 15.24
CA SER A 19 -8.11 -9.00 15.99
C SER A 19 -6.95 -8.00 15.92
N GLU A 20 -5.70 -8.49 15.92
CA GLU A 20 -4.53 -7.63 15.78
C GLU A 20 -4.36 -7.11 14.34
N GLU A 21 -4.55 -7.95 13.32
CA GLU A 21 -4.40 -7.56 11.91
C GLU A 21 -5.55 -6.68 11.40
N ILE A 22 -6.76 -6.79 11.98
CA ILE A 22 -7.86 -5.84 11.71
C ILE A 22 -7.42 -4.40 11.98
N LYS A 23 -6.56 -4.14 12.96
CA LYS A 23 -6.07 -2.79 13.25
C LYS A 23 -5.20 -2.24 12.12
N ALA A 24 -4.40 -3.09 11.47
CA ALA A 24 -3.64 -2.68 10.28
C ALA A 24 -4.58 -2.34 9.12
N LEU A 25 -5.62 -3.17 8.91
CA LEU A 25 -6.66 -2.90 7.90
C LEU A 25 -7.43 -1.60 8.18
N ILE A 26 -7.79 -1.30 9.43
CA ILE A 26 -8.43 -0.03 9.80
C ILE A 26 -7.54 1.15 9.39
N ASN A 27 -6.22 1.05 9.56
CA ASN A 27 -5.31 2.12 9.16
C ASN A 27 -5.17 2.24 7.63
N HIS A 28 -5.36 1.16 6.86
CA HIS A 28 -5.50 1.26 5.41
C HIS A 28 -6.73 2.11 5.04
N GLU A 29 -7.88 1.84 5.66
CA GLU A 29 -9.12 2.59 5.40
C GLU A 29 -9.02 4.07 5.82
N LEU A 30 -8.36 4.35 6.96
CA LEU A 30 -8.07 5.71 7.40
C LEU A 30 -7.13 6.43 6.41
N GLY A 31 -6.09 5.74 5.96
CA GLY A 31 -5.20 6.20 4.90
C GLY A 31 -5.98 6.52 3.63
N GLU A 32 -6.83 5.61 3.16
CA GLU A 32 -7.63 5.81 1.97
C GLU A 32 -8.61 6.98 2.10
N ALA A 33 -9.28 7.12 3.24
CA ALA A 33 -10.17 8.25 3.49
C ALA A 33 -9.42 9.59 3.42
N SER A 34 -8.21 9.63 3.97
CA SER A 34 -7.31 10.80 3.93
C SER A 34 -6.87 11.11 2.49
N GLN A 35 -6.34 10.11 1.77
CA GLN A 35 -5.85 10.29 0.39
C GLN A 35 -6.97 10.61 -0.59
N ARG A 36 -8.17 10.03 -0.41
CA ARG A 36 -9.35 10.34 -1.23
C ARG A 36 -9.75 11.80 -1.14
N ARG A 37 -9.59 12.44 0.03
CA ARG A 37 -9.85 13.89 0.18
C ARG A 37 -8.83 14.72 -0.59
N LEU A 38 -7.56 14.33 -0.58
CA LEU A 38 -6.48 15.01 -1.30
C LEU A 38 -6.58 14.85 -2.81
N LEU A 39 -6.90 13.63 -3.27
CA LEU A 39 -7.10 13.30 -4.68
C LEU A 39 -8.39 13.95 -5.23
N GLY A 40 -9.48 13.95 -4.47
CA GLY A 40 -10.68 14.70 -4.82
C GLY A 40 -11.38 14.21 -6.10
N ARG A 41 -12.02 15.14 -6.83
CA ARG A 41 -12.90 14.81 -7.96
C ARG A 41 -12.15 14.30 -9.19
N TRP A 42 -11.04 14.93 -9.58
CA TRP A 42 -10.32 14.58 -10.82
C TRP A 42 -9.89 13.10 -10.85
N TRP A 43 -9.50 12.55 -9.71
CA TRP A 43 -9.13 11.14 -9.61
C TRP A 43 -10.31 10.19 -9.83
N ARG A 44 -11.49 10.55 -9.31
CA ARG A 44 -12.72 9.76 -9.55
C ARG A 44 -13.12 9.81 -11.01
N ASP A 45 -13.07 10.99 -11.62
CA ASP A 45 -13.40 11.17 -13.03
C ASP A 45 -12.39 10.41 -13.92
N LEU A 46 -11.10 10.42 -13.55
CA LEU A 46 -10.06 9.62 -14.19
C LEU A 46 -10.36 8.11 -14.15
N LEU A 47 -10.72 7.57 -12.98
CA LEU A 47 -11.06 6.15 -12.84
C LEU A 47 -12.31 5.75 -13.65
N VAL A 48 -13.25 6.68 -13.85
CA VAL A 48 -14.40 6.46 -14.75
C VAL A 48 -13.97 6.48 -16.22
N LYS A 49 -13.05 7.39 -16.59
CA LYS A 49 -12.53 7.53 -17.97
C LYS A 49 -11.64 6.36 -18.38
N ILE A 50 -10.93 5.74 -17.43
CA ILE A 50 -10.00 4.63 -17.65
C ILE A 50 -10.57 3.37 -16.98
N PRO A 51 -11.64 2.77 -17.53
CA PRO A 51 -12.23 1.59 -16.93
C PRO A 51 -11.43 0.33 -17.31
N TYR A 52 -11.21 -0.54 -16.32
CA TYR A 52 -10.62 -1.87 -16.48
C TYR A 52 -9.17 -1.88 -17.03
N GLY A 53 -8.59 -3.08 -17.10
CA GLY A 53 -7.26 -3.28 -17.69
C GLY A 53 -6.10 -2.85 -16.79
N ARG A 54 -4.90 -2.82 -17.38
CA ARG A 54 -3.64 -2.66 -16.64
C ARG A 54 -3.48 -1.25 -16.08
N ALA A 55 -3.83 -0.23 -16.86
CA ALA A 55 -3.81 1.16 -16.41
C ALA A 55 -4.70 1.37 -15.18
N GLU A 56 -5.93 0.86 -15.17
CA GLU A 56 -6.85 0.99 -14.02
C GLU A 56 -6.32 0.29 -12.77
N LEU A 57 -5.80 -0.94 -12.91
CA LEU A 57 -5.19 -1.68 -11.80
C LEU A 57 -3.96 -0.96 -11.25
N PHE A 58 -3.16 -0.31 -12.11
CA PHE A 58 -2.03 0.51 -11.70
C PHE A 58 -2.49 1.76 -10.94
N LEU A 59 -3.54 2.45 -11.41
CA LEU A 59 -4.12 3.59 -10.70
C LEU A 59 -4.61 3.16 -9.30
N ARG A 60 -5.30 2.03 -9.17
CA ARG A 60 -5.68 1.49 -7.86
C ARG A 60 -4.47 1.23 -6.97
N ALA A 61 -3.42 0.62 -7.51
CA ALA A 61 -2.20 0.36 -6.76
C ALA A 61 -1.51 1.66 -6.29
N LEU A 62 -1.52 2.74 -7.09
CA LEU A 62 -1.03 4.05 -6.64
C LEU A 62 -1.83 4.58 -5.45
N LYS A 63 -3.16 4.48 -5.51
CA LYS A 63 -4.04 4.88 -4.40
C LYS A 63 -3.72 4.06 -3.15
N ASP A 64 -3.60 2.74 -3.29
CA ASP A 64 -3.34 1.85 -2.16
C ASP A 64 -1.97 2.11 -1.54
N VAL A 65 -0.92 2.33 -2.33
CA VAL A 65 0.40 2.71 -1.80
C VAL A 65 0.33 4.06 -1.09
N LEU A 66 -0.37 5.06 -1.63
CA LEU A 66 -0.57 6.33 -0.91
C LEU A 66 -1.30 6.10 0.42
N SER A 67 -2.36 5.29 0.43
CA SER A 67 -3.12 4.96 1.65
C SER A 67 -2.23 4.29 2.69
N ASP A 68 -1.44 3.29 2.28
CA ASP A 68 -0.59 2.50 3.16
C ASP A 68 0.60 3.32 3.71
N THR A 69 1.13 4.24 2.93
CA THR A 69 2.36 4.98 3.26
C THR A 69 2.13 6.37 3.83
N CYS A 70 0.92 6.92 3.77
CA CYS A 70 0.66 8.26 4.32
C CYS A 70 0.78 8.30 5.87
N PRO A 71 0.86 9.49 6.49
CA PRO A 71 1.01 9.62 7.94
C PRO A 71 -0.08 8.94 8.79
N SER A 72 -1.30 8.82 8.26
CA SER A 72 -2.42 8.11 8.90
C SER A 72 -2.64 6.68 8.36
N GLY A 73 -1.67 6.17 7.62
CA GLY A 73 -1.76 4.92 6.86
C GLY A 73 -1.26 3.69 7.60
N THR A 74 -1.42 2.54 6.96
CA THR A 74 -1.06 1.20 7.46
C THR A 74 0.36 1.13 8.02
N LEU A 75 1.37 1.55 7.25
CA LEU A 75 2.78 1.45 7.68
C LEU A 75 3.10 2.41 8.82
N SER A 76 2.51 3.61 8.85
CA SER A 76 2.69 4.54 9.97
C SER A 76 2.24 3.92 11.29
N TYR A 77 1.08 3.24 11.28
CA TYR A 77 0.59 2.48 12.44
C TYR A 77 1.51 1.32 12.82
N ILE A 78 1.89 0.48 11.84
CA ILE A 78 2.75 -0.69 12.06
C ILE A 78 4.07 -0.27 12.72
N ILE A 79 4.70 0.80 12.21
CA ILE A 79 5.97 1.35 12.71
C ILE A 79 5.77 1.92 14.11
N THR A 80 4.80 2.80 14.31
CA THR A 80 4.58 3.48 15.60
C THR A 80 4.27 2.49 16.73
N GLN A 81 3.63 1.37 16.40
CA GLN A 81 3.26 0.33 17.35
C GLN A 81 4.24 -0.85 17.39
N ASN A 82 5.35 -0.78 16.63
CA ASN A 82 6.34 -1.85 16.47
C ASN A 82 5.71 -3.23 16.18
N LYS A 83 4.73 -3.28 15.26
CA LYS A 83 3.93 -4.48 14.95
C LYS A 83 4.67 -5.39 13.96
N THR A 84 5.67 -6.11 14.44
CA THR A 84 6.51 -6.99 13.61
C THR A 84 5.70 -8.01 12.79
N ALA A 85 4.72 -8.68 13.39
CA ALA A 85 3.88 -9.65 12.67
C ALA A 85 3.07 -8.98 11.54
N SER A 86 2.50 -7.81 11.80
CA SER A 86 1.76 -7.04 10.80
C SER A 86 2.68 -6.53 9.69
N LEU A 87 3.94 -6.19 9.98
CA LEU A 87 4.94 -5.90 8.96
C LEU A 87 5.18 -7.13 8.07
N TYR A 88 5.25 -8.34 8.63
CA TYR A 88 5.42 -9.57 7.85
C TYR A 88 4.22 -9.80 6.93
N PHE A 89 2.99 -9.62 7.43
CA PHE A 89 1.79 -9.69 6.60
C PHE A 89 1.78 -8.61 5.52
N PHE A 90 2.14 -7.38 5.85
CA PHE A 90 2.25 -6.29 4.89
C PHE A 90 3.16 -6.68 3.72
N ILE A 91 4.37 -7.16 4.02
CA ILE A 91 5.34 -7.57 2.98
C ILE A 91 4.87 -8.79 2.20
N ALA A 92 4.31 -9.80 2.88
CA ALA A 92 3.81 -11.01 2.21
C ALA A 92 2.65 -10.71 1.24
N LEU A 93 1.80 -9.73 1.58
CA LEU A 93 0.65 -9.31 0.77
C LEU A 93 0.98 -8.16 -0.20
N HIS A 94 2.18 -7.59 -0.12
CA HIS A 94 2.67 -6.55 -1.02
C HIS A 94 2.96 -7.15 -2.40
N GLY A 95 1.97 -7.13 -3.29
CA GLY A 95 2.02 -7.78 -4.61
C GLY A 95 1.58 -6.89 -5.77
N GLY A 96 1.65 -7.43 -6.99
CA GLY A 96 1.21 -6.76 -8.22
C GLY A 96 1.95 -5.45 -8.48
N TYR A 97 1.23 -4.43 -8.98
CA TYR A 97 1.81 -3.12 -9.27
C TYR A 97 2.35 -2.40 -8.03
N ARG A 98 1.91 -2.75 -6.81
CA ARG A 98 2.45 -2.16 -5.59
C ARG A 98 3.94 -2.47 -5.41
N LYS A 99 4.43 -3.62 -5.88
CA LYS A 99 5.87 -3.95 -5.89
C LYS A 99 6.67 -3.08 -6.85
N ILE A 100 6.08 -2.65 -7.96
CA ILE A 100 6.72 -1.78 -8.95
C ILE A 100 6.71 -0.33 -8.44
N ILE A 101 5.60 0.09 -7.85
CA ILE A 101 5.43 1.43 -7.31
C ILE A 101 6.29 1.62 -6.05
N PHE A 102 6.36 0.62 -5.17
CA PHE A 102 6.99 0.71 -3.86
C PHE A 102 7.92 -0.48 -3.57
N PRO A 103 8.99 -0.71 -4.37
CA PRO A 103 9.97 -1.78 -4.15
C PRO A 103 10.85 -1.61 -2.90
N GLU A 104 11.16 -0.37 -2.50
CA GLU A 104 12.08 -0.04 -1.41
C GLU A 104 11.66 -0.63 -0.05
N VAL A 105 10.37 -0.89 0.16
CA VAL A 105 9.88 -1.55 1.37
C VAL A 105 10.40 -2.97 1.53
N VAL A 106 10.65 -3.66 0.41
CA VAL A 106 11.19 -5.03 0.42
C VAL A 106 12.65 -5.00 0.85
N HIS A 107 13.45 -4.10 0.30
CA HIS A 107 14.85 -3.93 0.68
C HIS A 107 15.00 -3.48 2.13
N ALA A 108 14.19 -2.51 2.57
CA ALA A 108 14.18 -2.08 3.95
C ALA A 108 13.76 -3.22 4.90
N TYR A 109 12.83 -4.07 4.48
CA TYR A 109 12.41 -5.24 5.25
C TYR A 109 13.54 -6.29 5.38
N GLU A 110 14.30 -6.57 4.32
CA GLU A 110 15.43 -7.50 4.35
C GLU A 110 16.53 -7.05 5.33
N GLU A 111 16.76 -5.74 5.44
CA GLU A 111 17.69 -5.19 6.42
C GLU A 111 17.09 -5.12 7.84
N PHE A 112 15.80 -4.80 7.95
CA PHE A 112 15.06 -4.86 9.21
C PHE A 112 15.11 -6.25 9.85
N LEU A 113 15.00 -7.33 9.06
CA LEU A 113 15.11 -8.70 9.59
C LEU A 113 16.45 -8.98 10.30
N ARG A 114 17.51 -8.26 9.94
CA ARG A 114 18.85 -8.41 10.55
C ARG A 114 19.08 -7.47 11.73
N THR A 115 18.47 -6.29 11.70
CA THR A 115 18.79 -5.18 12.61
C THR A 115 17.70 -4.90 13.64
N GLY A 116 16.44 -5.21 13.33
CA GLY A 116 15.26 -4.78 14.07
C GLY A 116 15.01 -3.27 14.02
N ASP A 117 15.69 -2.53 13.13
CA ASP A 117 15.63 -1.07 13.09
C ASP A 117 14.41 -0.56 12.31
N TRP A 118 13.39 -0.11 13.05
CA TRP A 118 12.18 0.50 12.51
C TRP A 118 12.44 1.78 11.70
N GLY A 119 13.57 2.46 11.92
CA GLY A 119 13.97 3.62 11.13
C GLY A 119 14.15 3.30 9.64
N LEU A 120 14.56 2.07 9.31
CA LEU A 120 14.68 1.60 7.93
C LEU A 120 13.31 1.55 7.23
N ILE A 121 12.31 1.00 7.93
CA ILE A 121 10.94 0.89 7.41
C ILE A 121 10.29 2.26 7.31
N GLU A 122 10.54 3.15 8.28
CA GLU A 122 10.04 4.53 8.26
C GLU A 122 10.62 5.33 7.10
N LYS A 123 11.93 5.22 6.87
CA LYS A 123 12.58 5.84 5.72
C LYS A 123 11.94 5.36 4.41
N ALA A 124 11.80 4.03 4.24
CA ALA A 124 11.14 3.47 3.06
C ALA A 124 9.69 3.97 2.93
N ARG A 125 8.92 4.02 4.02
CA ARG A 125 7.54 4.54 4.01
C ARG A 125 7.48 5.96 3.44
N VAL A 126 8.35 6.85 3.92
CA VAL A 126 8.39 8.25 3.46
C VAL A 126 8.80 8.33 1.98
N GLU A 127 9.85 7.62 1.57
CA GLU A 127 10.32 7.56 0.18
C GLU A 127 9.23 7.02 -0.76
N GLY A 128 8.54 5.95 -0.36
CA GLY A 128 7.42 5.36 -1.09
C GLY A 128 6.25 6.31 -1.24
N TYR A 129 5.89 7.03 -0.18
CA TYR A 129 4.85 8.04 -0.24
C TYR A 129 5.21 9.18 -1.20
N ASP A 130 6.43 9.70 -1.11
CA ASP A 130 6.90 10.82 -1.94
C ASP A 130 6.99 10.45 -3.42
N LYS A 131 7.56 9.28 -3.72
CA LYS A 131 7.63 8.76 -5.08
C LYS A 131 6.23 8.50 -5.66
N THR A 132 5.31 7.97 -4.87
CA THR A 132 3.92 7.72 -5.32
C THR A 132 3.17 9.03 -5.57
N LYS A 133 3.38 10.06 -4.74
CA LYS A 133 2.90 11.42 -5.05
C LYS A 133 3.47 11.95 -6.37
N GLY A 134 4.72 11.62 -6.70
CA GLY A 134 5.34 11.95 -7.99
C GLY A 134 4.56 11.36 -9.18
N TYR A 135 4.19 10.08 -9.12
CA TYR A 135 3.33 9.45 -10.14
C TYR A 135 1.97 10.15 -10.25
N VAL A 136 1.33 10.43 -9.12
CA VAL A 136 0.03 11.12 -9.08
C VAL A 136 0.13 12.56 -9.62
N GLY A 137 1.22 13.27 -9.35
CA GLY A 137 1.50 14.59 -9.91
C GLY A 137 1.54 14.57 -11.43
N LYS A 138 2.31 13.65 -12.01
CA LYS A 138 2.37 13.44 -13.47
C LYS A 138 1.00 13.09 -14.06
N LEU A 139 0.25 12.20 -13.41
CA LEU A 139 -1.13 11.86 -13.82
C LEU A 139 -2.04 13.07 -13.81
N LYS A 140 -1.94 13.93 -12.80
CA LYS A 140 -2.75 15.14 -12.68
C LYS A 140 -2.44 16.13 -13.80
N GLU A 141 -1.18 16.25 -14.20
CA GLU A 141 -0.79 17.06 -15.35
C GLU A 141 -1.35 16.51 -16.67
N LEU A 142 -1.22 15.20 -16.91
CA LEU A 142 -1.80 14.54 -18.10
C LEU A 142 -3.33 14.71 -18.15
N TYR A 143 -3.99 14.54 -16.99
CA TYR A 143 -5.43 14.76 -16.86
C TYR A 143 -5.80 16.22 -17.19
N GLY A 144 -5.04 17.19 -16.67
CA GLY A 144 -5.30 18.62 -16.88
C GLY A 144 -5.14 19.07 -18.34
N ARG A 145 -4.27 18.41 -19.11
CA ARG A 145 -4.09 18.66 -20.56
C ARG A 145 -5.13 17.96 -21.43
N GLY A 146 -5.87 16.99 -20.88
CA GLY A 146 -6.82 16.16 -21.61
C GLY A 146 -6.21 14.91 -22.26
N ASP A 147 -4.89 14.75 -22.16
CA ASP A 147 -4.10 13.72 -22.85
C ASP A 147 -4.13 12.35 -22.16
N VAL A 148 -4.82 12.19 -21.04
CA VAL A 148 -4.79 10.92 -20.31
C VAL A 148 -5.59 9.81 -21.03
N SER A 149 -4.89 8.71 -21.33
CA SER A 149 -5.44 7.44 -21.86
C SER A 149 -4.74 6.24 -21.22
N SER A 150 -5.30 5.04 -21.38
CA SER A 150 -4.68 3.79 -20.89
C SER A 150 -3.29 3.58 -21.49
N GLU A 151 -3.14 3.82 -22.79
CA GLU A 151 -1.88 3.66 -23.53
C GLU A 151 -0.82 4.62 -23.03
N ILE A 152 -1.19 5.87 -22.73
CA ILE A 152 -0.26 6.88 -22.21
C ILE A 152 0.16 6.53 -20.78
N ILE A 153 -0.77 6.11 -19.92
CA ILE A 153 -0.44 5.64 -18.57
C ILE A 153 0.53 4.46 -18.63
N GLU A 154 0.22 3.46 -19.46
CA GLU A 154 1.06 2.27 -19.61
C GLU A 154 2.45 2.62 -20.16
N LYS A 155 2.53 3.52 -21.14
CA LYS A 155 3.79 3.92 -21.77
C LYS A 155 4.64 4.83 -20.90
N GLU A 156 4.06 5.78 -20.18
CA GLU A 156 4.82 6.84 -19.49
C GLU A 156 5.04 6.55 -18.00
N LEU A 157 4.16 5.76 -17.37
CA LEU A 157 4.18 5.56 -15.92
C LEU A 157 4.45 4.12 -15.52
N MET A 158 4.17 3.16 -16.40
CA MET A 158 4.37 1.73 -16.12
C MET A 158 5.64 1.15 -16.75
N THR A 159 6.42 1.97 -17.48
CA THR A 159 7.66 1.56 -18.18
C THR A 159 8.92 1.59 -17.32
N ALA A 160 8.81 1.83 -16.01
CA ALA A 160 9.92 1.54 -15.10
C ALA A 160 10.19 0.03 -15.13
N ARG A 161 11.25 -0.35 -15.84
CA ARG A 161 11.75 -1.73 -15.92
C ARG A 161 11.93 -2.28 -14.50
N VAL A 162 11.35 -3.45 -14.24
CA VAL A 162 11.89 -4.39 -13.26
C VAL A 162 13.26 -4.84 -13.75
#